data_AF-A0A3M1JBY2-F1
#
_entry.id   AF-A0A3M1JBY2-F1
#
_cell.length_a   1.000
_cell.length_b   1.000
_cell.length_c   1.000
_cell.angle_alpha   90.00
_cell.angle_beta   90.00
_cell.angle_gamma   90.00
#
_symmetry.space_group_name_H-M   'P 1'
#
loop_
_entity.id
_entity.type
_entity.pdbx_description
1 polymer ?
#
loop_
_entity_poly.entity_id
_entity_poly.type
_entity_poly.pdbx_seq_one_letter_code
_entity_poly.pdbx_strand_id
1 'polypeptide(L)'
;MPRQTVHRVLTQLEATQLIIRDVQRDRFMVGPKLAQLGLSALNSENYGAPIREILQELVNEVQETCNIGILRGLDVLYLERIECDWPLRLNLAKGSHLPAHCAATGKVLLAHMPARTRAALLRSVPLEQ
;
A
#
# COMPACT_ATOMS: atom_id res chain seq x y z
N MET A 1 2.09 33.87 -17.16
CA MET A 1 1.74 34.60 -15.92
C MET A 1 2.83 35.61 -15.60
N PRO A 2 2.50 36.80 -15.07
CA PRO A 2 3.48 37.74 -14.54
C PRO A 2 4.27 37.15 -13.36
N ARG A 3 5.56 37.50 -13.25
CA ARG A 3 6.48 37.00 -12.21
C ARG A 3 5.97 37.26 -10.78
N GLN A 4 5.36 38.42 -10.54
CA GLN A 4 4.76 38.75 -9.24
C GLN A 4 3.57 37.85 -8.89
N THR A 5 2.76 37.46 -9.89
CA THR A 5 1.62 36.57 -9.68
C THR A 5 2.07 35.17 -9.32
N VAL A 6 3.13 34.66 -9.97
CA VAL A 6 3.72 33.35 -9.66
C VAL A 6 4.28 33.33 -8.24
N HIS A 7 5.04 34.36 -7.85
CA HIS A 7 5.58 34.45 -6.50
C HIS A 7 4.48 34.47 -5.43
N ARG A 8 3.41 35.24 -5.65
CA ARG A 8 2.27 35.29 -4.71
C ARG A 8 1.60 33.93 -4.54
N VAL A 9 1.39 33.19 -5.63
CA VAL A 9 0.81 31.84 -5.59
C VAL A 9 1.73 30.87 -4.85
N LEU A 10 3.04 30.89 -5.13
CA LEU A 10 4.00 30.02 -4.46
C LEU A 10 4.06 30.30 -2.95
N THR A 11 4.08 31.58 -2.54
CA THR A 11 4.03 31.95 -1.12
C THR A 11 2.75 31.46 -0.44
N GLN A 12 1.60 31.49 -1.13
CA GLN A 12 0.34 30.96 -0.60
C GLN A 12 0.35 29.42 -0.48
N LEU A 13 0.90 28.73 -1.47
CA LEU A 13 1.05 27.26 -1.45
C LEU A 13 2.03 26.81 -0.36
N GLU A 14 3.08 27.58 -0.12
CA GLU A 14 4.05 27.34 0.95
C GLU A 14 3.44 27.61 2.33
N ALA A 15 2.71 28.71 2.49
CA ALA A 15 1.99 29.03 3.73
C ALA A 15 0.93 27.98 4.10
N THR A 16 0.38 27.28 3.12
CA THR A 16 -0.57 26.17 3.31
C THR A 16 0.12 24.81 3.42
N GLN A 17 1.45 24.75 3.37
CA GLN A 17 2.25 23.52 3.39
C GLN A 17 1.91 22.54 2.26
N LEU A 18 1.35 23.03 1.15
CA LEU A 18 1.13 22.24 -0.06
C LEU A 18 2.44 22.04 -0.83
N ILE A 19 3.35 23.01 -0.73
CA ILE A 19 4.73 22.93 -1.20
C ILE A 19 5.69 23.36 -0.08
N ILE A 20 6.95 22.97 -0.21
CA ILE A 20 8.06 23.45 0.65
C ILE A 20 9.20 23.91 -0.25
N ARG A 21 10.00 24.86 0.22
CA ARG A 21 11.19 25.31 -0.50
C ARG A 21 12.41 24.47 -0.11
N ASP A 22 13.07 23.89 -1.11
CA ASP A 22 14.39 23.27 -0.96
C ASP A 22 15.42 24.38 -0.76
N VAL A 23 15.87 24.53 0.48
CA VAL A 23 16.84 25.55 0.92
C VAL A 23 18.17 25.47 0.15
N GLN A 24 18.49 24.30 -0.42
CA GLN A 24 19.76 24.11 -1.14
C GLN A 24 19.66 24.36 -2.65
N ARG A 25 18.47 24.30 -3.26
CA ARG A 25 18.33 24.30 -4.72
C ARG A 25 17.44 25.39 -5.29
N ASP A 26 16.91 26.29 -4.46
CA ASP A 26 15.90 27.28 -4.86
C ASP A 26 14.75 26.67 -5.67
N ARG A 27 14.36 25.45 -5.30
CA ARG A 27 13.29 24.68 -5.93
C ARG A 27 12.17 24.43 -4.93
N PHE A 28 10.99 24.10 -5.43
CA PHE A 28 9.86 23.69 -4.60
C PHE A 28 9.68 22.18 -4.65
N MET A 29 9.36 21.59 -3.51
CA MET A 29 9.04 20.17 -3.36
C MET A 29 7.61 20.03 -2.83
N VAL A 30 7.06 18.82 -2.94
CA VAL A 30 5.75 18.48 -2.37
C VAL A 30 5.77 18.69 -0.86
N GLY A 31 4.82 19.46 -0.36
CA GLY A 31 4.65 19.69 1.07
C GLY A 31 3.77 18.62 1.72
N PRO A 32 3.83 18.50 3.06
CA PRO A 32 3.14 17.45 3.80
C PRO A 32 1.62 17.47 3.61
N LYS A 33 1.01 18.66 3.45
CA LYS A 33 -0.44 18.78 3.27
C LYS A 33 -0.90 18.26 1.91
N LEU A 34 -0.10 18.46 0.87
CA LEU A 34 -0.39 17.94 -0.46
C LEU A 34 -0.23 16.41 -0.51
N ALA A 35 0.80 15.88 0.15
CA ALA A 35 0.98 14.43 0.30
C ALA A 35 -0.20 13.79 1.07
N GLN A 36 -0.64 14.42 2.16
CA GLN A 36 -1.79 13.98 2.93
C GLN A 36 -3.08 14.01 2.10
N LEU A 37 -3.34 15.10 1.37
CA LEU A 37 -4.50 15.20 0.47
C LEU A 37 -4.48 14.12 -0.61
N GLY A 38 -3.31 13.83 -1.20
CA GLY A 38 -3.16 12.75 -2.17
C GLY A 38 -3.50 11.39 -1.56
N LEU A 39 -2.99 11.10 -0.36
CA LEU A 39 -3.32 9.87 0.37
C LEU A 39 -4.82 9.80 0.74
N SER A 40 -5.40 10.89 1.23
CA SER A 40 -6.82 10.97 1.54
C SER A 40 -7.69 10.79 0.30
N ALA A 41 -7.32 11.36 -0.85
CA ALA A 41 -8.05 11.19 -2.10
C ALA A 41 -8.04 9.72 -2.55
N LEU A 42 -6.87 9.08 -2.54
CA LEU A 42 -6.70 7.65 -2.84
C LEU A 42 -7.49 6.74 -1.88
N ASN A 43 -7.62 7.15 -0.62
CA ASN A 43 -8.41 6.43 0.38
C ASN A 43 -9.92 6.75 0.30
N SER A 44 -10.30 7.90 -0.26
CA SER A 44 -11.70 8.36 -0.38
C SER A 44 -12.42 7.79 -1.61
N GLU A 45 -11.68 7.48 -2.67
CA GLU A 45 -12.14 6.52 -3.67
C GLU A 45 -12.23 5.18 -2.94
N ASN A 46 -13.45 4.78 -2.59
CA ASN A 46 -13.75 3.64 -1.74
C ASN A 46 -13.47 2.31 -2.47
N TYR A 47 -12.27 2.12 -3.04
CA TYR A 47 -11.83 0.88 -3.69
C TYR A 47 -12.02 -0.33 -2.78
N GLY A 48 -11.95 -0.12 -1.46
CA GLY A 48 -12.16 -1.17 -0.48
C GLY A 48 -13.60 -1.68 -0.42
N ALA A 49 -14.63 -0.87 -0.66
CA ALA A 49 -16.01 -1.30 -0.48
C ALA A 49 -16.46 -2.39 -1.47
N PRO A 50 -16.27 -2.23 -2.81
CA PRO A 50 -16.59 -3.30 -3.76
C PRO A 50 -15.76 -4.56 -3.51
N ILE A 51 -14.47 -4.40 -3.20
CA ILE A 51 -13.56 -5.52 -2.89
C ILE A 51 -14.04 -6.29 -1.66
N ARG A 52 -14.46 -5.57 -0.63
CA ARG A 52 -14.94 -6.15 0.63
C ARG A 52 -16.25 -6.90 0.44
N GLU A 53 -17.16 -6.38 -0.37
CA GLU A 53 -18.44 -7.04 -0.69
C GLU A 53 -18.20 -8.36 -1.41
N ILE A 54 -17.37 -8.37 -2.46
CA ILE A 54 -16.98 -9.58 -3.20
C ILE A 54 -16.29 -10.60 -2.27
N LEU A 55 -15.36 -10.15 -1.43
CA LEU A 55 -14.71 -11.03 -0.45
C LEU A 55 -15.70 -11.60 0.56
N GLN A 56 -16.68 -10.81 1.01
CA GLN A 56 -17.69 -11.27 1.95
C GLN A 56 -18.58 -12.35 1.33
N GLU A 57 -19.00 -12.15 0.08
CA GLU A 57 -19.72 -13.18 -0.68
C GLU A 57 -18.91 -14.47 -0.78
N LEU A 58 -17.63 -14.36 -1.14
CA LEU A 58 -16.74 -15.51 -1.24
C LEU A 58 -16.59 -16.23 0.10
N VAL A 59 -16.36 -15.52 1.20
CA VAL A 59 -16.27 -16.13 2.55
C VAL A 59 -17.57 -16.84 2.91
N ASN A 60 -18.72 -16.25 2.58
CA ASN A 60 -20.02 -16.88 2.82
C ASN A 60 -20.22 -18.14 1.97
N GLU A 61 -19.60 -18.23 0.79
CA GLU A 61 -19.67 -19.41 -0.07
C GLU A 61 -18.69 -20.51 0.39
N VAL A 62 -17.41 -20.17 0.58
CA VAL A 62 -16.36 -21.15 0.90
C VAL A 62 -16.26 -21.48 2.38
N GLN A 63 -16.89 -20.69 3.25
CA GLN A 63 -16.85 -20.82 4.71
C GLN A 63 -15.43 -20.78 5.30
N GLU A 64 -14.51 -20.08 4.63
CA GLU A 64 -13.10 -19.97 4.97
C GLU A 64 -12.63 -18.52 4.95
N THR A 65 -11.61 -18.18 5.75
CA THR A 65 -11.09 -16.81 5.83
C THR A 65 -10.38 -16.42 4.52
N CYS A 66 -10.84 -15.35 3.89
CA CYS A 66 -10.29 -14.88 2.61
C CYS A 66 -9.46 -13.59 2.81
N ASN A 67 -8.36 -13.50 2.07
CA ASN A 67 -7.40 -12.39 2.18
C ASN A 67 -7.00 -11.89 0.80
N ILE A 68 -6.81 -10.57 0.67
CA ILE A 68 -6.17 -9.96 -0.49
C ILE A 68 -4.86 -9.33 -0.04
N GLY A 69 -3.78 -9.67 -0.74
CA GLY A 69 -2.46 -9.15 -0.44
C GLY A 69 -1.66 -8.85 -1.70
N ILE A 70 -0.70 -7.95 -1.55
CA ILE A 70 0.25 -7.59 -2.59
C ILE A 70 1.67 -7.86 -2.11
N LEU A 71 2.58 -8.04 -3.06
CA LEU A 71 4.00 -8.13 -2.73
C LEU A 71 4.55 -6.71 -2.51
N ARG A 72 5.20 -6.50 -1.36
CA ARG A 72 5.97 -5.30 -1.07
C ARG A 72 7.40 -5.71 -0.73
N GLY A 73 8.27 -5.69 -1.75
CA GLY A 73 9.62 -6.21 -1.61
C GLY A 73 9.60 -7.72 -1.38
N LEU A 74 9.89 -8.14 -0.14
CA LEU A 74 9.96 -9.54 0.28
C LEU A 74 8.83 -9.95 1.23
N ASP A 75 7.92 -9.03 1.54
CA ASP A 75 6.77 -9.29 2.37
C ASP A 75 5.49 -9.24 1.55
N VAL A 76 4.50 -10.00 2.00
CA VAL A 76 3.11 -9.81 1.60
C VAL A 76 2.49 -8.78 2.53
N LEU A 77 1.97 -7.71 1.95
CA LEU A 77 1.12 -6.75 2.65
C LEU A 77 -0.34 -7.13 2.41
N TYR A 78 -1.08 -7.43 3.48
CA TYR A 78 -2.51 -7.69 3.38
C TYR A 78 -3.29 -6.39 3.29
N LEU A 79 -3.99 -6.21 2.17
CA LEU A 79 -4.82 -5.05 1.88
C LEU A 79 -6.25 -5.19 2.42
N GLU A 80 -6.80 -6.39 2.42
CA GLU A 80 -8.14 -6.68 2.96
C GLU A 80 -8.19 -8.12 3.46
N ARG A 81 -8.99 -8.36 4.49
CA ARG A 81 -9.23 -9.67 5.08
C ARG A 81 -10.64 -9.73 5.62
N ILE A 82 -11.34 -10.82 5.30
CA ILE A 82 -12.66 -11.14 5.84
C ILE A 82 -12.56 -12.49 6.51
N GLU A 83 -12.78 -12.51 7.81
CA GLU A 83 -12.70 -13.71 8.63
C GLU A 83 -14.01 -14.49 8.55
N CYS A 84 -13.90 -15.81 8.41
CA CYS A 84 -15.03 -16.70 8.67
C CYS A 84 -15.23 -16.84 10.18
N ASP A 85 -16.42 -17.23 10.61
CA ASP A 85 -16.75 -17.39 12.02
C ASP A 85 -16.23 -18.74 12.58
N TRP A 86 -14.90 -18.89 12.65
CA TRP A 86 -14.24 -20.07 13.21
C TRP A 86 -13.66 -19.75 14.61
N PRO A 87 -13.72 -20.69 15.58
CA PRO A 87 -13.10 -20.53 16.90
C PRO A 87 -11.57 -20.35 16.91
N LEU A 88 -10.85 -20.68 15.82
CA LEU A 88 -9.40 -20.49 15.70
C LEU A 88 -9.12 -19.26 14.83
N ARG A 89 -8.72 -18.16 15.47
CA ARG A 89 -8.41 -16.90 14.78
C ARG A 89 -6.90 -16.66 14.76
N LEU A 90 -6.35 -16.51 13.56
CA LEU A 90 -5.01 -15.97 13.38
C LEU A 90 -5.11 -14.44 13.48
N ASN A 91 -4.39 -13.82 14.42
CA ASN A 91 -4.32 -12.37 14.59
C ASN A 91 -3.54 -11.70 13.43
N LEU A 92 -4.14 -11.70 12.25
CA LEU A 92 -3.65 -11.00 11.07
C LEU A 92 -4.69 -9.94 10.71
N ALA A 93 -4.32 -8.68 10.79
CA ALA A 93 -5.20 -7.57 10.48
C ALA A 93 -4.88 -7.00 9.10
N LYS A 94 -5.79 -6.18 8.57
CA LYS A 94 -5.48 -5.31 7.44
C LYS A 94 -4.23 -4.48 7.74
N GLY A 95 -3.28 -4.45 6.81
CA GLY A 95 -1.99 -3.81 7.00
C GLY A 95 -0.91 -4.70 7.64
N SER A 96 -1.23 -5.93 8.04
CA SER A 96 -0.22 -6.88 8.51
C SER A 96 0.73 -7.30 7.38
N HIS A 97 1.97 -7.59 7.77
CA HIS A 97 3.04 -8.05 6.91
C HIS A 97 3.42 -9.49 7.24
N LEU A 98 3.62 -10.33 6.23
CA LEU A 98 4.19 -11.67 6.38
C LEU A 98 5.32 -11.88 5.37
N PRO A 99 6.41 -12.57 5.73
CA PRO A 99 7.44 -12.92 4.77
C PRO A 99 6.86 -13.72 3.60
N ALA A 100 7.15 -13.29 2.37
CA ALA A 100 6.55 -13.89 1.17
C ALA A 100 6.98 -15.34 0.93
N HIS A 101 8.12 -15.74 1.48
CA HIS A 101 8.63 -17.11 1.35
C HIS A 101 7.84 -18.12 2.20
N CYS A 102 7.22 -17.69 3.31
CA CYS A 102 6.50 -18.57 4.22
C CYS A 102 4.96 -18.47 4.07
N ALA A 103 4.43 -17.35 3.57
CA ALA A 103 3.00 -17.19 3.30
C ALA A 103 2.56 -17.85 1.98
N ALA A 104 1.41 -18.54 1.97
CA ALA A 104 0.84 -19.14 0.75
C ALA A 104 0.63 -18.09 -0.36
N THR A 105 0.04 -16.95 -0.03
CA THR A 105 -0.13 -15.80 -0.93
C THR A 105 1.21 -15.33 -1.48
N GLY A 106 2.25 -15.27 -0.64
CA GLY A 106 3.59 -14.84 -1.05
C GLY A 106 4.24 -15.79 -2.04
N LYS A 107 4.12 -17.10 -1.81
CA LYS A 107 4.61 -18.13 -2.73
C LYS A 107 3.94 -18.02 -4.12
N VAL A 108 2.63 -17.81 -4.16
CA VAL A 108 1.88 -17.62 -5.41
C VAL A 108 2.35 -16.36 -6.14
N LEU A 109 2.47 -15.23 -5.43
CA LEU A 109 2.96 -13.99 -6.02
C LEU A 109 4.39 -14.13 -6.57
N LEU A 110 5.29 -14.79 -5.83
CA LEU A 110 6.64 -15.12 -6.27
C LEU A 110 6.64 -16.03 -7.50
N ALA A 111 5.75 -17.02 -7.57
CA ALA A 111 5.66 -17.94 -8.71
C ALA A 111 5.34 -17.23 -10.03
N HIS A 112 4.49 -16.19 -9.99
CA HIS A 112 4.10 -15.41 -11.17
C HIS A 112 5.07 -14.27 -11.53
N MET A 113 6.11 -14.03 -10.75
CA MET A 113 7.15 -13.05 -11.10
C MET A 113 8.11 -13.55 -12.19
N PRO A 114 8.74 -12.64 -12.96
CA PRO A 114 9.82 -13.01 -13.88
C PRO A 114 10.93 -13.76 -13.16
N ALA A 115 11.40 -14.86 -13.76
CA ALA A 115 12.35 -15.77 -13.13
C ALA A 115 13.62 -15.05 -12.62
N ARG A 116 14.14 -14.08 -13.38
CA ARG A 116 15.31 -13.27 -12.99
C ARG A 116 15.06 -12.46 -11.72
N THR A 117 13.90 -11.80 -11.62
CA THR A 117 13.51 -10.97 -10.47
C THR A 117 13.29 -11.84 -9.24
N ARG A 118 12.55 -12.96 -9.38
CA ARG A 118 12.36 -13.93 -8.30
C ARG A 118 13.71 -14.46 -7.77
N ALA A 119 14.61 -14.87 -8.67
CA ALA A 119 15.91 -15.41 -8.27
C ALA A 119 16.83 -14.36 -7.61
N ALA A 120 16.73 -13.09 -8.00
CA ALA A 120 17.43 -12.01 -7.31
C ALA A 120 16.87 -11.81 -5.89
N LEU A 121 15.54 -11.73 -5.76
CA LEU A 121 14.87 -11.58 -4.46
C LEU A 121 15.18 -12.73 -3.50
N LEU A 122 15.06 -13.98 -3.94
CA LEU A 122 15.30 -15.14 -3.06
C LEU A 122 16.76 -15.27 -2.60
N ARG A 123 17.72 -14.75 -3.35
CA ARG A 123 19.14 -14.74 -2.95
C ARG A 123 19.47 -13.67 -1.90
N SER A 124 18.62 -12.65 -1.77
CA SER A 124 18.85 -11.54 -0.85
C SER A 124 18.34 -11.78 0.58
N VAL A 125 17.82 -12.97 0.92
CA VAL A 125 17.11 -13.19 2.20
C VAL A 125 17.56 -14.47 2.90
N PRO A 126 17.78 -14.43 4.24
CA PRO A 126 17.80 -15.62 5.06
C PRO A 126 16.40 -16.24 5.12
N LEU A 127 16.26 -17.48 4.66
CA LEU A 127 15.00 -18.23 4.64
C LEU A 127 14.77 -18.94 5.99
N GLU A 128 14.85 -18.19 7.08
CA GLU A 128 14.71 -18.69 8.45
C GLU A 128 13.27 -18.53 8.95
N GLN A 129 12.82 -19.44 9.82
CA GLN A 129 11.51 -19.42 10.49
C GLN A 129 11.66 -19.13 11.98
#